data_AF-A0A352SLK9-F1
#
_entry.id   AF-A0A352SLK9-F1
#
_cell.length_a   1.000
_cell.length_b   1.000
_cell.length_c   1.000
_cell.angle_alpha   90.00
_cell.angle_beta   90.00
_cell.angle_gamma   90.00
#
_symmetry.space_group_name_H-M   'P 1'
#
loop_
_entity.id
_entity.type
_entity.pdbx_description
1 polymer ?
#
loop_
_entity_poly.entity_id
_entity_poly.type
_entity_poly.pdbx_seq_one_letter_code
_entity_poly.pdbx_strand_id
1 'polypeptide(L)'
;MSIAKFHLREPKNEPYLSYAPGTPEREALQAELKRLKSQTIEIPAIIGGKEFKTGNTYDVVCPHNHGHVLAKAHLCGEKEVAMAIDASKKAQKDWADLPWEERAAVFNKAADLIAGRYRNLMNASTMLGQSKTAQQAEIEAAGELCDFFRFNSWYYQRLIEDQPYSPDGMWNRVEYRPLEGFVFGVSPFNFTAIAGNIPGAPALCGNVVLWKPSPTAFYSNYFLMTILQEAGLPDGVINFLPGMGADVGDPALASPDLSGLHFTGSAGTFHHLWKTIGNNIETYKTYPRIVGETGGKDFIFAHESADPVVIATAAIRAAYEYQGQKCSAASRMYVPQSLWSDT
;
A
#
# COMPACT_ATOMS: atom_id res chain seq x y z
N MET A 1 -11.27 1.90 -29.47
CA MET A 1 -11.85 0.97 -28.49
C MET A 1 -11.62 -0.45 -28.97
N SER A 2 -10.97 -1.28 -28.14
CA SER A 2 -10.90 -2.72 -28.38
C SER A 2 -12.30 -3.31 -28.19
N ILE A 3 -12.69 -4.24 -29.06
CA ILE A 3 -13.96 -5.00 -28.96
C ILE A 3 -13.74 -6.40 -28.36
N ALA A 4 -12.49 -6.73 -28.00
CA ALA A 4 -12.17 -8.01 -27.39
C ALA A 4 -12.68 -8.05 -25.95
N LYS A 5 -13.31 -9.17 -25.56
CA LYS A 5 -13.69 -9.45 -24.18
C LYS A 5 -12.53 -10.17 -23.49
N PHE A 6 -11.91 -9.52 -22.53
CA PHE A 6 -10.90 -10.16 -21.70
C PHE A 6 -11.54 -10.78 -20.46
N HIS A 7 -10.97 -11.89 -20.02
CA HIS A 7 -11.37 -12.54 -18.79
C HIS A 7 -10.11 -12.95 -18.02
N LEU A 8 -9.86 -12.23 -16.93
CA LEU A 8 -8.86 -12.59 -15.94
C LEU A 8 -9.32 -13.86 -15.22
N ARG A 9 -8.44 -14.86 -15.21
CA ARG A 9 -8.66 -16.07 -14.41
C ARG A 9 -8.54 -15.71 -12.93
N GLU A 10 -9.25 -16.44 -12.09
CA GLU A 10 -9.08 -16.34 -10.65
C GLU A 10 -7.59 -16.55 -10.29
N PRO A 11 -6.97 -15.57 -9.62
CA PRO A 11 -5.56 -15.65 -9.28
C PRO A 11 -5.33 -16.66 -8.15
N LYS A 12 -4.10 -17.16 -8.08
CA LYS A 12 -3.61 -17.93 -6.94
C LYS A 12 -2.70 -17.05 -6.11
N ASN A 13 -2.66 -17.31 -4.80
CA ASN A 13 -1.71 -16.64 -3.93
C ASN A 13 -0.28 -16.86 -4.42
N GLU A 14 0.52 -15.81 -4.37
CA GLU A 14 1.93 -15.83 -4.70
C GLU A 14 2.67 -16.81 -3.74
N PRO A 15 3.42 -17.80 -4.26
CA PRO A 15 4.15 -18.73 -3.41
C PRO A 15 5.25 -18.01 -2.64
N TYR A 16 5.42 -18.34 -1.36
CA TYR A 16 6.49 -17.80 -0.54
C TYR A 16 7.79 -18.58 -0.71
N LEU A 17 8.89 -17.86 -0.80
CA LEU A 17 10.23 -18.42 -0.79
C LEU A 17 10.72 -18.67 0.64
N SER A 18 11.52 -19.71 0.82
CA SER A 18 11.89 -20.20 2.15
C SER A 18 13.02 -19.41 2.80
N TYR A 19 13.99 -18.96 1.99
CA TYR A 19 15.27 -18.40 2.44
C TYR A 19 16.05 -19.31 3.41
N ALA A 20 15.84 -20.62 3.30
CA ALA A 20 16.57 -21.62 4.07
C ALA A 20 18.09 -21.57 3.75
N PRO A 21 18.97 -22.04 4.66
CA PRO A 21 20.40 -22.08 4.39
C PRO A 21 20.71 -22.83 3.08
N GLY A 22 21.52 -22.20 2.21
CA GLY A 22 21.95 -22.78 0.94
C GLY A 22 20.99 -22.60 -0.25
N THR A 23 19.83 -21.94 -0.07
CA THR A 23 18.93 -21.70 -1.19
C THR A 23 19.35 -20.48 -2.04
N PRO A 24 19.09 -20.49 -3.37
CA PRO A 24 19.46 -19.37 -4.24
C PRO A 24 18.80 -18.05 -3.85
N GLU A 25 17.55 -18.07 -3.39
CA GLU A 25 16.85 -16.86 -2.96
C GLU A 25 17.51 -16.21 -1.74
N ARG A 26 18.13 -17.00 -0.86
CA ARG A 26 18.85 -16.49 0.31
C ARG A 26 20.12 -15.77 -0.11
N GLU A 27 20.89 -16.38 -1.02
CA GLU A 27 22.12 -15.77 -1.54
C GLU A 27 21.80 -14.46 -2.28
N ALA A 28 20.78 -14.47 -3.13
CA ALA A 28 20.36 -13.28 -3.88
C ALA A 28 19.86 -12.16 -2.95
N LEU A 29 19.07 -12.48 -1.93
CA LEU A 29 18.62 -11.50 -0.94
C LEU A 29 19.78 -10.94 -0.11
N GLN A 30 20.76 -11.76 0.27
CA GLN A 30 21.97 -11.29 0.97
C GLN A 30 22.82 -10.36 0.11
N ALA A 31 22.99 -10.70 -1.17
CA ALA A 31 23.68 -9.85 -2.13
C ALA A 31 22.98 -8.49 -2.27
N GLU A 32 21.66 -8.50 -2.38
CA GLU A 32 20.85 -7.28 -2.50
C GLU A 32 20.87 -6.42 -1.23
N LEU A 33 20.78 -7.03 -0.04
CA LEU A 33 20.95 -6.34 1.24
C LEU A 33 22.33 -5.66 1.34
N LYS A 34 23.40 -6.34 0.90
CA LYS A 34 24.76 -5.78 0.88
C LYS A 34 24.85 -4.61 -0.09
N ARG A 35 24.27 -4.75 -1.30
CA ARG A 35 24.24 -3.70 -2.32
C ARG A 35 23.50 -2.47 -1.80
N LEU A 36 22.29 -2.63 -1.30
CA LEU A 36 21.47 -1.51 -0.79
C LEU A 36 22.12 -0.82 0.42
N LYS A 37 22.73 -1.57 1.35
CA LYS A 37 23.49 -0.98 2.48
C LYS A 37 24.78 -0.27 2.06
N SER A 38 25.31 -0.53 0.86
CA SER A 38 26.56 0.09 0.40
C SER A 38 26.36 1.48 -0.23
N GLN A 39 25.11 1.92 -0.36
CA GLN A 39 24.75 3.17 -1.02
C GLN A 39 23.78 3.98 -0.15
N THR A 40 23.80 5.29 -0.35
CA THR A 40 22.75 6.20 0.14
C THR A 40 22.12 6.84 -1.08
N ILE A 41 20.82 6.66 -1.27
CA ILE A 41 20.08 7.22 -2.41
C ILE A 41 19.37 8.53 -2.03
N GLU A 42 18.91 9.29 -3.02
CA GLU A 42 17.94 10.35 -2.79
C GLU A 42 16.53 9.84 -3.12
N ILE A 43 15.55 10.19 -2.31
CA ILE A 43 14.13 9.87 -2.55
C ILE A 43 13.40 11.19 -2.88
N PRO A 44 13.19 11.50 -4.17
CA PRO A 44 12.41 12.67 -4.57
C PRO A 44 10.90 12.41 -4.39
N ALA A 45 10.13 13.49 -4.48
CA ALA A 45 8.71 13.37 -4.80
C ALA A 45 8.54 12.98 -6.28
N ILE A 46 7.53 12.17 -6.62
CA ILE A 46 7.18 11.85 -8.00
C ILE A 46 5.84 12.51 -8.32
N ILE A 47 5.87 13.58 -9.11
CA ILE A 47 4.68 14.38 -9.43
C ILE A 47 4.53 14.44 -10.95
N GLY A 48 3.40 13.96 -11.48
CA GLY A 48 3.19 13.88 -12.92
C GLY A 48 4.32 13.12 -13.63
N GLY A 49 4.79 12.02 -13.04
CA GLY A 49 5.87 11.17 -13.57
C GLY A 49 7.29 11.69 -13.39
N LYS A 50 7.48 12.91 -12.86
CA LYS A 50 8.80 13.55 -12.76
C LYS A 50 9.29 13.61 -11.32
N GLU A 51 10.61 13.50 -11.16
CA GLU A 51 11.27 13.67 -9.88
C GLU A 51 11.36 15.14 -9.46
N PHE A 52 10.98 15.44 -8.22
CA PHE A 52 11.13 16.75 -7.61
C PHE A 52 11.92 16.65 -6.31
N LYS A 53 13.04 17.38 -6.27
CA LYS A 53 13.90 17.51 -5.09
C LYS A 53 13.62 18.86 -4.44
N THR A 54 12.90 18.85 -3.32
CA THR A 54 12.48 20.08 -2.63
C THR A 54 13.62 20.78 -1.88
N GLY A 55 14.75 20.09 -1.68
CA GLY A 55 15.85 20.54 -0.81
C GLY A 55 15.56 20.45 0.69
N ASN A 56 14.28 20.30 1.10
CA ASN A 56 13.91 19.97 2.48
C ASN A 56 14.11 18.47 2.71
N THR A 57 15.24 18.08 3.29
CA THR A 57 15.65 16.68 3.37
C THR A 57 15.36 16.03 4.72
N TYR A 58 15.00 14.75 4.69
CA TYR A 58 14.85 13.87 5.84
C TYR A 58 15.70 12.62 5.68
N ASP A 59 16.53 12.31 6.68
CA ASP A 59 17.35 11.10 6.67
C ASP A 59 16.48 9.87 6.97
N VAL A 60 16.36 8.98 5.98
CA VAL A 60 15.72 7.68 6.13
C VAL A 60 16.77 6.69 6.60
N VAL A 61 16.66 6.25 7.84
CA VAL A 61 17.65 5.41 8.51
C VAL A 61 17.20 3.95 8.60
N CYS A 62 18.15 3.05 8.79
CA CYS A 62 17.88 1.65 9.07
C CYS A 62 17.47 1.47 10.55
N PRO A 63 16.25 1.01 10.91
CA PRO A 63 15.82 1.05 12.32
C PRO A 63 16.65 0.19 13.27
N HIS A 64 17.16 -0.96 12.81
CA HIS A 64 18.06 -1.83 13.61
C HIS A 64 19.53 -1.36 13.60
N ASN A 65 19.85 -0.26 12.91
CA ASN A 65 21.14 0.41 12.94
C ASN A 65 20.95 1.89 12.57
N HIS A 66 20.34 2.67 13.46
CA HIS A 66 19.86 4.02 13.16
C HIS A 66 20.98 5.03 12.80
N GLY A 67 22.25 4.70 13.04
CA GLY A 67 23.39 5.49 12.53
C GLY A 67 23.66 5.31 11.03
N HIS A 68 23.00 4.34 10.38
CA HIS A 68 23.14 4.06 8.96
C HIS A 68 22.00 4.69 8.15
N VAL A 69 22.34 5.69 7.34
CA VAL A 69 21.40 6.40 6.46
C VAL A 69 21.25 5.65 5.13
N LEU A 70 20.04 5.15 4.87
CA LEU A 70 19.69 4.44 3.64
C LEU A 70 19.37 5.42 2.50
N ALA A 71 18.73 6.54 2.83
CA ALA A 71 18.38 7.56 1.85
C ALA A 71 18.20 8.95 2.47
N LYS A 72 18.25 9.97 1.60
CA LYS A 72 17.79 11.33 1.90
C LYS A 72 16.50 11.61 1.14
N ALA A 73 15.38 11.67 1.84
CA ALA A 73 14.08 11.94 1.24
C ALA A 73 13.80 13.44 1.16
N HIS A 74 13.26 13.90 0.04
CA HIS A 74 12.81 15.27 -0.14
C HIS A 74 11.35 15.41 0.27
N LEU A 75 11.13 16.11 1.39
CA LEU A 75 9.80 16.30 1.95
C LEU A 75 9.02 17.34 1.14
N CYS A 76 7.79 16.97 0.78
CA CYS A 76 6.76 17.80 0.18
C CYS A 76 6.08 18.70 1.21
N GLY A 77 5.65 19.87 0.76
CA GLY A 77 4.66 20.71 1.46
C GLY A 77 3.54 21.15 0.54
N GLU A 78 2.88 22.24 0.90
CA GLU A 78 1.73 22.83 0.19
C GLU A 78 1.96 23.00 -1.32
N LYS A 79 3.15 23.49 -1.72
CA LYS A 79 3.50 23.71 -3.12
C LYS A 79 3.48 22.41 -3.93
N GLU A 80 4.12 21.37 -3.42
CA GLU A 80 4.19 20.06 -4.09
C GLU A 80 2.82 19.38 -4.11
N VAL A 81 2.00 19.57 -3.08
CA VAL A 81 0.61 19.10 -3.06
C VAL A 81 -0.23 19.77 -4.15
N ALA A 82 -0.13 21.09 -4.31
CA ALA A 82 -0.82 21.81 -5.38
C ALA A 82 -0.40 21.30 -6.76
N MET A 83 0.91 21.10 -6.97
CA MET A 83 1.44 20.52 -8.22
C MET A 83 0.90 19.11 -8.48
N ALA A 84 0.76 18.28 -7.44
CA ALA A 84 0.22 16.93 -7.54
C ALA A 84 -1.27 16.91 -7.86
N ILE A 85 -2.06 17.82 -7.26
CA ILE A 85 -3.48 17.98 -7.59
C ILE A 85 -3.62 18.36 -9.07
N ASP A 86 -2.81 19.30 -9.56
CA ASP A 86 -2.84 19.70 -10.97
C ASP A 86 -2.41 18.58 -11.92
N ALA A 87 -1.42 17.77 -11.54
CA ALA A 87 -1.01 16.60 -12.31
C ALA A 87 -2.12 15.54 -12.36
N SER A 88 -2.75 15.24 -11.22
CA SER A 88 -3.88 14.32 -11.14
C SER A 88 -5.06 14.78 -11.99
N LYS A 89 -5.41 16.07 -11.97
CA LYS A 89 -6.48 16.62 -12.82
C LYS A 89 -6.22 16.42 -14.31
N LYS A 90 -4.97 16.57 -14.75
CA LYS A 90 -4.58 16.36 -16.15
C LYS A 90 -4.68 14.89 -16.56
N ALA A 91 -4.32 13.97 -15.67
CA ALA A 91 -4.35 12.53 -15.94
C ALA A 91 -5.74 11.88 -15.79
N GLN A 92 -6.63 12.49 -14.99
CA GLN A 92 -7.88 11.87 -14.55
C GLN A 92 -8.76 11.39 -15.70
N LYS A 93 -9.00 12.25 -16.69
CA LYS A 93 -9.90 11.91 -17.79
C LYS A 93 -9.36 10.74 -18.62
N ASP A 94 -8.10 10.84 -19.05
CA ASP A 94 -7.49 9.82 -19.91
C ASP A 94 -7.36 8.48 -19.19
N TRP A 95 -7.08 8.49 -17.89
CA TRP A 95 -7.02 7.28 -17.08
C TRP A 95 -8.38 6.64 -16.81
N ALA A 96 -9.41 7.46 -16.56
CA ALA A 96 -10.79 6.99 -16.40
C ALA A 96 -11.35 6.41 -17.70
N ASP A 97 -11.05 7.03 -18.84
CA ASP A 97 -11.51 6.63 -20.17
C ASP A 97 -10.75 5.40 -20.72
N LEU A 98 -9.61 5.06 -20.14
CA LEU A 98 -8.86 3.85 -20.50
C LEU A 98 -9.72 2.59 -20.20
N PRO A 99 -9.73 1.56 -21.08
CA PRO A 99 -10.41 0.30 -20.76
C PRO A 99 -9.87 -0.29 -19.45
N TRP A 100 -10.76 -0.89 -18.65
CA TRP A 100 -10.39 -1.37 -17.33
C TRP A 100 -9.32 -2.47 -17.39
N GLU A 101 -9.28 -3.23 -18.48
CA GLU A 101 -8.31 -4.27 -18.75
C GLU A 101 -6.89 -3.71 -18.81
N GLU A 102 -6.73 -2.55 -19.44
CA GLU A 102 -5.44 -1.87 -19.55
C GLU A 102 -5.01 -1.29 -18.20
N ARG A 103 -5.97 -0.79 -17.40
CA ARG A 103 -5.67 -0.41 -16.01
C ARG A 103 -5.23 -1.61 -15.18
N ALA A 104 -5.94 -2.73 -15.30
CA ALA A 104 -5.58 -3.99 -14.63
C ALA A 104 -4.23 -4.53 -15.11
N ALA A 105 -3.89 -4.38 -16.39
CA ALA A 105 -2.62 -4.83 -16.96
C ALA A 105 -1.42 -4.16 -16.27
N VAL A 106 -1.50 -2.88 -15.93
CA VAL A 106 -0.45 -2.18 -15.17
C VAL A 106 -0.19 -2.86 -13.83
N PHE A 107 -1.23 -3.12 -13.03
CA PHE A 107 -1.06 -3.71 -11.70
C PHE A 107 -0.64 -5.18 -11.76
N ASN A 108 -1.17 -5.96 -12.71
CA ASN A 108 -0.71 -7.33 -12.94
C ASN A 108 0.75 -7.37 -13.41
N LYS A 109 1.17 -6.42 -14.26
CA LYS A 109 2.56 -6.28 -14.66
C LYS A 109 3.46 -5.92 -13.48
N ALA A 110 3.02 -5.02 -12.61
CA ALA A 110 3.75 -4.69 -11.38
C ALA A 110 3.90 -5.92 -10.48
N ALA A 111 2.86 -6.73 -10.32
CA ALA A 111 2.92 -7.99 -9.57
C ALA A 111 3.95 -8.97 -10.18
N ASP A 112 3.99 -9.12 -11.50
CA ASP A 112 4.97 -10.00 -12.16
C ASP A 112 6.41 -9.49 -12.03
N LEU A 113 6.59 -8.16 -12.07
CA LEU A 113 7.89 -7.52 -11.84
C LEU A 113 8.39 -7.76 -10.41
N ILE A 114 7.50 -7.64 -9.41
CA ILE A 114 7.79 -7.89 -8.00
C ILE A 114 8.02 -9.37 -7.74
N ALA A 115 7.19 -10.27 -8.28
CA ALA A 115 7.34 -11.71 -8.12
C ALA A 115 8.64 -12.25 -8.75
N GLY A 116 9.10 -11.60 -9.83
CA GLY A 116 10.32 -11.92 -10.54
C GLY A 116 11.52 -11.07 -10.13
N ARG A 117 12.00 -10.22 -11.05
CA ARG A 117 13.31 -9.55 -10.93
C ARG A 117 13.44 -8.59 -9.75
N TYR A 118 12.34 -8.03 -9.24
CA TYR A 118 12.37 -7.09 -8.13
C TYR A 118 12.04 -7.70 -6.76
N ARG A 119 11.84 -9.03 -6.67
CA ARG A 119 11.49 -9.68 -5.40
C ARG A 119 12.52 -9.39 -4.31
N ASN A 120 13.80 -9.59 -4.64
CA ASN A 120 14.89 -9.33 -3.70
C ASN A 120 15.02 -7.84 -3.36
N LEU A 121 14.79 -6.94 -4.32
CA LEU A 121 14.81 -5.49 -4.09
C LEU A 121 13.71 -5.07 -3.11
N MET A 122 12.48 -5.55 -3.31
CA MET A 122 11.34 -5.24 -2.45
C MET A 122 11.53 -5.81 -1.05
N ASN A 123 11.99 -7.06 -0.93
CA ASN A 123 12.26 -7.67 0.36
C ASN A 123 13.43 -6.98 1.07
N ALA A 124 14.56 -6.75 0.39
CA ALA A 124 15.72 -6.11 1.00
C ALA A 124 15.43 -4.67 1.43
N SER A 125 14.79 -3.85 0.58
CA SER A 125 14.43 -2.48 0.93
C SER A 125 13.46 -2.42 2.12
N THR A 126 12.49 -3.33 2.18
CA THR A 126 11.56 -3.46 3.32
C THR A 126 12.28 -3.92 4.59
N MET A 127 13.17 -4.91 4.50
CA MET A 127 13.98 -5.35 5.65
C MET A 127 14.85 -4.21 6.19
N LEU A 128 15.48 -3.43 5.32
CA LEU A 128 16.37 -2.34 5.72
C LEU A 128 15.61 -1.14 6.29
N GLY A 129 14.57 -0.68 5.59
CA GLY A 129 13.81 0.52 5.96
C GLY A 129 12.85 0.31 7.12
N GLN A 130 12.28 -0.89 7.24
CA GLN A 130 11.26 -1.21 8.26
C GLN A 130 11.74 -2.22 9.30
N SER A 131 12.97 -2.73 9.20
CA SER A 131 13.55 -3.70 10.15
C SER A 131 12.78 -5.03 10.25
N LYS A 132 12.34 -5.54 9.10
CA LYS A 132 11.73 -6.86 8.98
C LYS A 132 12.78 -7.96 8.85
N THR A 133 12.43 -9.16 9.28
CA THR A 133 13.15 -10.38 8.92
C THR A 133 12.84 -10.75 7.47
N ALA A 134 13.64 -11.65 6.86
CA ALA A 134 13.39 -12.11 5.49
C ALA A 134 11.98 -12.70 5.33
N GLN A 135 11.53 -13.52 6.28
CA GLN A 135 10.17 -14.08 6.26
C GLN A 135 9.10 -13.00 6.36
N GLN A 136 9.25 -12.01 7.25
CA GLN A 136 8.25 -10.95 7.42
C GLN A 136 8.19 -10.00 6.22
N ALA A 137 9.30 -9.79 5.52
CA ALA A 137 9.32 -9.04 4.27
C ALA A 137 8.69 -9.87 3.13
N GLU A 138 9.05 -11.15 3.01
CA GLU A 138 8.57 -12.04 1.96
C GLU A 138 7.04 -12.16 1.92
N ILE A 139 6.42 -12.40 3.07
CA ILE A 139 4.96 -12.62 3.13
C ILE A 139 4.17 -11.36 2.75
N GLU A 140 4.79 -10.17 2.81
CA GLU A 140 4.07 -8.91 2.57
C GLU A 140 4.58 -8.13 1.35
N ALA A 141 5.86 -7.77 1.30
CA ALA A 141 6.42 -6.95 0.23
C ALA A 141 6.49 -7.69 -1.12
N ALA A 142 6.47 -9.03 -1.09
CA ALA A 142 6.29 -9.87 -2.27
C ALA A 142 4.90 -10.52 -2.27
N GLY A 143 4.61 -11.38 -1.28
CA GLY A 143 3.39 -12.18 -1.21
C GLY A 143 2.10 -11.36 -1.27
N GLU A 144 1.77 -10.70 -0.15
CA GLU A 144 0.54 -9.91 -0.01
C GLU A 144 0.42 -8.79 -1.05
N LEU A 145 1.51 -8.11 -1.42
CA LEU A 145 1.49 -7.06 -2.43
C LEU A 145 1.14 -7.57 -3.84
N CYS A 146 1.76 -8.68 -4.27
CA CYS A 146 1.42 -9.33 -5.54
C CYS A 146 -0.03 -9.82 -5.52
N ASP A 147 -0.48 -10.37 -4.38
CA ASP A 147 -1.84 -10.82 -4.20
C ASP A 147 -2.83 -9.66 -4.29
N PHE A 148 -2.58 -8.52 -3.63
CA PHE A 148 -3.44 -7.35 -3.76
C PHE A 148 -3.62 -6.93 -5.21
N PHE A 149 -2.53 -6.81 -5.98
CA PHE A 149 -2.63 -6.38 -7.38
C PHE A 149 -3.40 -7.37 -8.26
N ARG A 150 -3.16 -8.68 -8.11
CA ARG A 150 -3.83 -9.71 -8.90
C ARG A 150 -5.28 -9.91 -8.49
N PHE A 151 -5.54 -10.06 -7.19
CA PHE A 151 -6.89 -10.26 -6.66
C PHE A 151 -7.76 -9.01 -6.84
N ASN A 152 -7.26 -7.80 -6.62
CA ASN A 152 -8.06 -6.59 -6.88
C ASN A 152 -8.45 -6.47 -8.36
N SER A 153 -7.54 -6.80 -9.29
CA SER A 153 -7.85 -6.82 -10.72
C SER A 153 -8.99 -7.79 -11.04
N TRP A 154 -8.93 -8.99 -10.47
CA TRP A 154 -9.98 -10.00 -10.61
C TRP A 154 -11.29 -9.59 -9.93
N TYR A 155 -11.24 -9.02 -8.72
CA TYR A 155 -12.42 -8.50 -8.02
C TYR A 155 -13.08 -7.35 -8.79
N TYR A 156 -12.29 -6.46 -9.40
CA TYR A 156 -12.81 -5.38 -10.22
C TYR A 156 -13.55 -5.94 -11.44
N GLN A 157 -13.02 -6.96 -12.11
CA GLN A 157 -13.74 -7.65 -13.19
C GLN A 157 -15.08 -8.22 -12.69
N ARG A 158 -15.08 -8.94 -11.57
CA ARG A 158 -16.31 -9.51 -11.00
C ARG A 158 -17.34 -8.45 -10.65
N LEU A 159 -16.88 -7.30 -10.16
CA LEU A 159 -17.74 -6.16 -9.84
C LEU A 159 -18.42 -5.61 -11.10
N ILE A 160 -17.68 -5.39 -12.18
CA ILE A 160 -18.25 -4.81 -13.41
C ILE A 160 -19.09 -5.79 -14.23
N GLU A 161 -18.88 -7.10 -14.04
CA GLU A 161 -19.72 -8.18 -14.59
C GLU A 161 -21.12 -8.22 -13.95
N ASP A 162 -21.30 -7.65 -12.76
CA ASP A 162 -22.61 -7.55 -12.09
C ASP A 162 -23.49 -6.50 -12.79
N GLN A 163 -24.45 -6.97 -13.59
CA GLN A 163 -25.31 -6.14 -14.43
C GLN A 163 -26.80 -6.42 -14.18
N PRO A 164 -27.67 -5.40 -14.29
CA PRO A 164 -29.08 -5.53 -13.96
C PRO A 164 -29.87 -6.32 -15.01
N TYR A 165 -30.98 -6.91 -14.58
CA TYR A 165 -31.98 -7.46 -15.49
C TYR A 165 -32.51 -6.39 -16.46
N SER A 166 -32.77 -6.81 -17.70
CA SER A 166 -33.36 -5.98 -18.75
C SER A 166 -34.75 -6.53 -19.11
N PRO A 167 -35.84 -5.85 -18.70
CA PRO A 167 -37.20 -6.21 -19.13
C PRO A 167 -37.43 -6.06 -20.63
N ASP A 168 -38.51 -6.64 -21.15
CA ASP A 168 -38.89 -6.52 -22.56
C ASP A 168 -38.98 -5.06 -23.01
N GLY A 169 -38.34 -4.74 -24.14
CA GLY A 169 -38.27 -3.39 -24.69
C GLY A 169 -37.28 -2.44 -24.00
N MET A 170 -36.54 -2.91 -22.99
CA MET A 170 -35.53 -2.14 -22.27
C MET A 170 -34.16 -2.82 -22.34
N TRP A 171 -33.09 -2.03 -22.24
CA TRP A 171 -31.74 -2.56 -22.07
C TRP A 171 -31.02 -1.75 -20.99
N ASN A 172 -30.94 -2.33 -19.79
CA ASN A 172 -30.33 -1.71 -18.63
C ASN A 172 -28.84 -2.07 -18.53
N ARG A 173 -28.05 -1.13 -18.01
CA ARG A 173 -26.62 -1.32 -17.71
C ARG A 173 -26.21 -0.45 -16.54
N VAL A 174 -25.25 -0.92 -15.74
CA VAL A 174 -24.60 -0.14 -14.70
C VAL A 174 -23.20 0.21 -15.16
N GLU A 175 -22.86 1.49 -15.07
CA GLU A 175 -21.52 2.01 -15.30
C GLU A 175 -20.85 2.31 -13.96
N TYR A 176 -19.76 1.60 -13.66
CA TYR A 176 -18.96 1.78 -12.45
C TYR A 176 -17.97 2.94 -12.64
N ARG A 177 -18.48 4.17 -12.56
CA ARG A 177 -17.67 5.39 -12.73
C ARG A 177 -16.65 5.56 -11.59
N PRO A 178 -15.43 6.07 -11.87
CA PRO A 178 -14.52 6.54 -10.82
C PRO A 178 -15.10 7.77 -10.10
N LEU A 179 -14.47 8.14 -8.98
CA LEU A 179 -14.79 9.38 -8.28
C LEU A 179 -14.28 10.59 -9.07
N GLU A 180 -15.05 11.67 -9.06
CA GLU A 180 -14.65 12.98 -9.59
C GLU A 180 -13.83 13.71 -8.54
N GLY A 181 -12.63 14.18 -8.90
CA GLY A 181 -11.61 14.66 -7.95
C GLY A 181 -10.50 13.63 -7.70
N PHE A 182 -9.74 13.77 -6.60
CA PHE A 182 -8.64 12.86 -6.27
C PHE A 182 -8.87 12.13 -4.94
N VAL A 183 -8.28 10.93 -4.85
CA VAL A 183 -8.19 10.19 -3.60
C VAL A 183 -6.90 10.56 -2.89
N PHE A 184 -6.98 10.92 -1.61
CA PHE A 184 -5.81 11.07 -0.76
C PHE A 184 -5.48 9.74 -0.08
N GLY A 185 -4.36 9.12 -0.47
CA GLY A 185 -3.88 7.85 0.07
C GLY A 185 -2.82 8.06 1.14
N VAL A 186 -3.09 7.65 2.38
CA VAL A 186 -2.14 7.79 3.50
C VAL A 186 -1.78 6.41 4.04
N SER A 187 -0.55 5.96 3.78
CA SER A 187 -0.12 4.60 4.10
C SER A 187 0.77 4.50 5.35
N PRO A 188 0.69 3.38 6.09
CA PRO A 188 1.42 3.18 7.34
C PRO A 188 2.85 2.69 7.07
N PHE A 189 3.64 2.55 8.13
CA PHE A 189 5.01 2.01 8.03
C PHE A 189 5.09 0.49 8.04
N ASN A 190 4.05 -0.17 8.56
CA ASN A 190 4.17 -1.56 9.00
C ASN A 190 4.04 -2.58 7.87
N PHE A 191 3.46 -2.22 6.72
CA PHE A 191 3.33 -3.08 5.54
C PHE A 191 3.55 -2.27 4.27
N THR A 192 4.58 -2.64 3.51
CA THR A 192 4.79 -2.20 2.13
C THR A 192 3.62 -2.63 1.23
N ALA A 193 3.02 -3.80 1.48
CA ALA A 193 1.82 -4.29 0.78
C ALA A 193 0.64 -3.32 0.89
N ILE A 194 0.30 -2.90 2.12
CA ILE A 194 -0.74 -1.91 2.38
C ILE A 194 -0.37 -0.57 1.73
N ALA A 195 0.91 -0.20 1.75
CA ALA A 195 1.38 1.03 1.12
C ALA A 195 1.22 1.04 -0.41
N GLY A 196 1.31 -0.11 -1.07
CA GLY A 196 0.96 -0.27 -2.49
C GLY A 196 -0.54 -0.33 -2.76
N ASN A 197 -1.29 -1.02 -1.89
CA ASN A 197 -2.72 -1.23 -2.07
C ASN A 197 -3.53 0.06 -1.88
N ILE A 198 -3.17 0.91 -0.90
CA ILE A 198 -3.87 2.16 -0.60
C ILE A 198 -4.01 3.07 -1.83
N PRO A 199 -2.94 3.35 -2.60
CA PRO A 199 -3.06 4.09 -3.84
C PRO A 199 -3.43 3.20 -5.05
N GLY A 200 -3.03 1.92 -5.06
CA GLY A 200 -3.25 1.03 -6.19
C GLY A 200 -4.73 0.66 -6.41
N ALA A 201 -5.45 0.31 -5.35
CA ALA A 201 -6.86 -0.08 -5.44
C ALA A 201 -7.77 1.02 -6.03
N PRO A 202 -7.76 2.28 -5.55
CA PRO A 202 -8.53 3.34 -6.18
C PRO A 202 -8.04 3.64 -7.60
N ALA A 203 -6.73 3.60 -7.86
CA ALA A 203 -6.19 3.82 -9.20
C ALA A 203 -6.67 2.76 -10.21
N LEU A 204 -6.72 1.48 -9.84
CA LEU A 204 -7.31 0.41 -10.65
C LEU A 204 -8.76 0.71 -11.05
N CYS A 205 -9.54 1.28 -10.13
CA CYS A 205 -10.92 1.69 -10.36
C CYS A 205 -11.06 2.97 -11.20
N GLY A 206 -9.98 3.51 -11.77
CA GLY A 206 -9.98 4.71 -12.63
C GLY A 206 -9.80 6.03 -11.89
N ASN A 207 -9.49 6.02 -10.59
CA ASN A 207 -9.23 7.25 -9.84
C ASN A 207 -7.78 7.71 -10.01
N VAL A 208 -7.53 8.97 -9.67
CA VAL A 208 -6.18 9.53 -9.49
C VAL A 208 -5.91 9.75 -8.01
N VAL A 209 -4.65 9.62 -7.59
CA VAL A 209 -4.28 9.50 -6.18
C VAL A 209 -3.09 10.38 -5.82
N LEU A 210 -3.22 11.11 -4.72
CA LEU A 210 -2.09 11.69 -4.01
C LEU A 210 -1.67 10.72 -2.90
N TRP A 211 -0.50 10.11 -3.03
CA TRP A 211 -0.01 9.11 -2.09
C TRP A 211 1.04 9.70 -1.15
N LYS A 212 0.67 9.81 0.13
CA LYS A 212 1.59 10.18 1.22
C LYS A 212 2.01 8.94 2.01
N PRO A 213 3.20 8.37 1.74
CA PRO A 213 3.73 7.26 2.53
C PRO A 213 4.14 7.67 3.96
N SER A 214 4.31 6.69 4.84
CA SER A 214 4.95 6.89 6.15
C SER A 214 6.45 7.19 6.00
N PRO A 215 7.03 8.13 6.78
CA PRO A 215 8.46 8.44 6.73
C PRO A 215 9.40 7.25 6.93
N THR A 216 9.04 6.35 7.83
CA THR A 216 9.81 5.13 8.13
C THR A 216 9.62 4.01 7.11
N ALA A 217 8.83 4.23 6.05
CA ALA A 217 8.69 3.33 4.92
C ALA A 217 8.97 4.02 3.58
N PHE A 218 9.54 5.25 3.57
CA PHE A 218 9.88 5.94 2.32
C PHE A 218 10.80 5.10 1.42
N TYR A 219 11.73 4.34 2.00
CA TYR A 219 12.73 3.58 1.25
C TYR A 219 12.10 2.51 0.35
N SER A 220 11.32 1.58 0.91
CA SER A 220 10.62 0.53 0.16
C SER A 220 9.53 1.12 -0.74
N ASN A 221 8.79 2.13 -0.26
CA ASN A 221 7.70 2.74 -1.01
C ASN A 221 8.18 3.53 -2.23
N TYR A 222 9.39 4.11 -2.20
CA TYR A 222 9.99 4.73 -3.37
C TYR A 222 10.28 3.68 -4.45
N PHE A 223 10.92 2.55 -4.11
CA PHE A 223 11.13 1.47 -5.07
C PHE A 223 9.81 0.95 -5.63
N LEU A 224 8.77 0.81 -4.80
CA LEU A 224 7.45 0.44 -5.27
C LEU A 224 6.90 1.44 -6.30
N MET A 225 7.02 2.74 -6.05
CA MET A 225 6.61 3.76 -7.03
C MET A 225 7.37 3.62 -8.36
N THR A 226 8.68 3.38 -8.31
CA THR A 226 9.48 3.19 -9.54
C THR A 226 9.07 1.93 -10.32
N ILE A 227 8.67 0.85 -9.62
CA ILE A 227 8.17 -0.37 -10.25
C ILE A 227 6.81 -0.13 -10.90
N LEU A 228 5.93 0.65 -10.27
CA LEU A 228 4.65 1.03 -10.87
C LEU A 228 4.85 1.87 -12.15
N GLN A 229 5.81 2.80 -12.16
CA GLN A 229 6.16 3.55 -13.37
C GLN A 229 6.67 2.61 -14.48
N GLU A 230 7.56 1.67 -14.15
CA GLU A 230 8.05 0.70 -15.14
C GLU A 230 6.97 -0.29 -15.61
N ALA A 231 5.98 -0.58 -14.77
CA ALA A 231 4.81 -1.37 -15.14
C ALA A 231 3.87 -0.65 -16.10
N GLY A 232 4.10 0.64 -16.36
CA GLY A 232 3.32 1.45 -17.30
C GLY A 232 2.24 2.31 -16.64
N LEU A 233 2.32 2.56 -15.33
CA LEU A 233 1.41 3.50 -14.66
C LEU A 233 1.56 4.89 -15.29
N PRO A 234 0.49 5.48 -15.86
CA PRO A 234 0.60 6.79 -16.50
C PRO A 234 0.96 7.92 -15.52
N ASP A 235 1.69 8.90 -16.04
CA ASP A 235 2.13 10.08 -15.30
C ASP A 235 0.93 10.81 -14.65
N GLY A 236 1.00 11.02 -13.33
CA GLY A 236 -0.01 11.76 -12.57
C GLY A 236 -1.19 10.93 -12.06
N VAL A 237 -1.28 9.65 -12.42
CA VAL A 237 -2.30 8.73 -11.87
C VAL A 237 -2.06 8.48 -10.38
N ILE A 238 -0.82 8.19 -9.99
CA ILE A 238 -0.38 8.20 -8.59
C ILE A 238 0.76 9.22 -8.48
N ASN A 239 0.61 10.19 -7.59
CA ASN A 239 1.68 11.13 -7.23
C ASN A 239 2.25 10.75 -5.87
N PHE A 240 3.55 10.46 -5.83
CA PHE A 240 4.27 10.04 -4.62
C PHE A 240 4.80 11.26 -3.88
N LEU A 241 4.29 11.50 -2.68
CA LEU A 241 4.54 12.69 -1.88
C LEU A 241 5.14 12.32 -0.51
N PRO A 242 6.46 12.05 -0.42
CA PRO A 242 7.13 11.95 0.86
C PRO A 242 6.91 13.24 1.64
N GLY A 243 6.38 13.17 2.85
CA GLY A 243 6.11 14.36 3.63
C GLY A 243 5.65 14.03 5.04
N MET A 244 5.79 15.00 5.94
CA MET A 244 5.26 14.90 7.29
C MET A 244 3.74 15.05 7.27
N GLY A 245 3.08 14.55 8.32
CA GLY A 245 1.61 14.35 8.34
C GLY A 245 0.82 15.58 7.90
N ALA A 246 0.97 16.70 8.61
CA ALA A 246 0.22 17.93 8.34
C ALA A 246 0.69 18.65 7.06
N ASP A 247 2.00 18.66 6.78
CA ASP A 247 2.60 19.37 5.64
C ASP A 247 2.01 18.94 4.29
N VAL A 248 1.60 17.67 4.17
CA VAL A 248 0.90 17.14 2.99
C VAL A 248 -0.60 16.98 3.23
N GLY A 249 -1.00 16.58 4.45
CA GLY A 249 -2.38 16.29 4.79
C GLY A 249 -3.29 17.51 4.73
N ASP A 250 -2.90 18.60 5.41
CA ASP A 250 -3.72 19.81 5.52
C ASP A 250 -4.04 20.43 4.14
N PRO A 251 -3.05 20.68 3.25
CA PRO A 251 -3.35 21.21 1.92
C PRO A 251 -4.15 20.24 1.04
N ALA A 252 -3.98 18.92 1.19
CA ALA A 252 -4.80 17.94 0.47
C ALA A 252 -6.26 17.97 0.95
N LEU A 253 -6.49 18.06 2.26
CA LEU A 253 -7.83 18.10 2.85
C LEU A 253 -8.55 19.43 2.62
N ALA A 254 -7.81 20.52 2.40
CA ALA A 254 -8.37 21.83 2.08
C ALA A 254 -8.84 21.94 0.61
N SER A 255 -8.50 20.99 -0.25
CA SER A 255 -8.84 21.06 -1.67
C SER A 255 -10.31 20.73 -1.92
N PRO A 256 -11.05 21.56 -2.68
CA PRO A 256 -12.44 21.27 -3.05
C PRO A 256 -12.57 20.03 -3.97
N ASP A 257 -11.45 19.57 -4.53
CA ASP A 257 -11.36 18.39 -5.40
C ASP A 257 -11.06 17.08 -4.63
N LEU A 258 -10.96 17.11 -3.29
CA LEU A 258 -10.86 15.88 -2.51
C LEU A 258 -12.14 15.05 -2.70
N SER A 259 -11.99 13.82 -3.18
CA SER A 259 -13.12 12.92 -3.44
C SER A 259 -13.11 11.66 -2.57
N GLY A 260 -11.98 11.36 -1.95
CA GLY A 260 -11.88 10.29 -0.97
C GLY A 260 -10.60 10.33 -0.17
N LEU A 261 -10.64 9.67 0.99
CA LEU A 261 -9.51 9.36 1.84
C LEU A 261 -9.40 7.83 1.90
N HIS A 262 -8.25 7.29 1.54
CA HIS A 262 -7.90 5.89 1.80
C HIS A 262 -6.75 5.86 2.79
N PHE A 263 -7.04 5.44 4.02
CA PHE A 263 -6.14 5.59 5.16
C PHE A 263 -5.85 4.26 5.84
N THR A 264 -4.61 4.07 6.29
CA THR A 264 -4.33 3.12 7.36
C THR A 264 -3.33 3.72 8.33
N GLY A 265 -3.63 3.63 9.63
CA GLY A 265 -2.77 4.23 10.66
C GLY A 265 -3.44 4.28 12.03
N SER A 266 -3.08 5.29 12.83
CA SER A 266 -3.62 5.40 14.20
C SER A 266 -5.07 5.90 14.20
N ALA A 267 -5.86 5.47 15.18
CA ALA A 267 -7.22 5.97 15.39
C ALA A 267 -7.24 7.48 15.64
N GLY A 268 -6.26 8.03 16.38
CA GLY A 268 -6.16 9.46 16.64
C GLY A 268 -6.00 10.28 15.36
N THR A 269 -5.12 9.85 14.45
CA THR A 269 -4.95 10.47 13.12
C THR A 269 -6.23 10.33 12.31
N PHE A 270 -6.85 9.15 12.28
CA PHE A 270 -8.09 8.94 11.51
C PHE A 270 -9.23 9.83 11.99
N HIS A 271 -9.41 9.97 13.31
CA HIS A 271 -10.40 10.89 13.89
C HIS A 271 -10.13 12.34 13.52
N HIS A 272 -8.85 12.76 13.50
CA HIS A 272 -8.48 14.10 13.07
C HIS A 272 -8.85 14.33 11.61
N LEU A 273 -8.44 13.43 10.71
CA LEU A 273 -8.75 13.51 9.28
C LEU A 273 -10.27 13.54 9.03
N TRP A 274 -11.03 12.67 9.71
CA TRP A 274 -12.48 12.60 9.60
C TRP A 274 -13.14 13.91 10.03
N LYS A 275 -12.72 14.49 11.17
CA LYS A 275 -13.24 15.79 11.65
C LYS A 275 -12.90 16.93 10.70
N THR A 276 -11.67 16.97 10.17
CA THR A 276 -11.26 17.99 9.20
C THR A 276 -12.13 17.93 7.94
N ILE A 277 -12.38 16.73 7.40
CA ILE A 277 -13.30 16.56 6.27
C ILE A 277 -14.72 16.99 6.64
N GLY A 278 -15.23 16.60 7.81
CA GLY A 278 -16.56 17.01 8.27
C GLY A 278 -16.72 18.53 8.41
N ASN A 279 -15.68 19.22 8.92
CA ASN A 279 -15.69 20.68 9.06
C ASN A 279 -15.63 21.40 7.70
N ASN A 280 -15.01 20.80 6.70
CA ASN A 280 -14.84 21.36 5.36
C ASN A 280 -15.94 20.93 4.38
N ILE A 281 -17.00 20.26 4.86
CA ILE A 281 -17.95 19.55 3.99
C ILE A 281 -18.63 20.44 2.94
N GLU A 282 -18.85 21.72 3.26
CA GLU A 282 -19.47 22.70 2.34
C GLU A 282 -18.53 23.14 1.20
N THR A 283 -17.23 22.85 1.30
CA THR A 283 -16.22 23.26 0.31
C THR A 283 -16.00 22.25 -0.80
N TYR A 284 -16.34 20.98 -0.56
CA TYR A 284 -16.07 19.90 -1.51
C TYR A 284 -17.10 19.85 -2.64
N LYS A 285 -16.63 19.56 -3.86
CA LYS A 285 -17.50 19.37 -5.03
C LYS A 285 -18.35 18.09 -4.94
N THR A 286 -17.87 17.10 -4.21
CA THR A 286 -18.54 15.84 -3.92
C THR A 286 -18.31 15.48 -2.46
N TYR A 287 -19.15 14.61 -1.89
CA TYR A 287 -18.93 14.10 -0.53
C TYR A 287 -17.71 13.18 -0.51
N PRO A 288 -16.60 13.54 0.18
CA PRO A 288 -15.42 12.69 0.18
C PRO A 288 -15.72 11.36 0.86
N ARG A 289 -15.36 10.25 0.19
CA ARG A 289 -15.51 8.91 0.77
C ARG A 289 -14.36 8.63 1.73
N ILE A 290 -14.65 8.41 2.99
CA ILE A 290 -13.64 8.09 4.00
C ILE A 290 -13.58 6.57 4.19
N VAL A 291 -12.50 5.95 3.74
CA VAL A 291 -12.21 4.53 3.90
C VAL A 291 -10.92 4.41 4.70
N GLY A 292 -10.93 3.64 5.77
CA GLY A 292 -9.68 3.36 6.44
C GLY A 292 -9.74 2.30 7.52
N GLU A 293 -8.55 1.80 7.80
CA GLU A 293 -8.27 0.81 8.82
C GLU A 293 -7.45 1.45 9.94
N THR A 294 -7.74 1.05 11.19
CA THR A 294 -6.97 1.49 12.35
C THR A 294 -6.43 0.29 13.11
N GLY A 295 -5.43 0.51 13.97
CA GLY A 295 -4.84 -0.57 14.75
C GLY A 295 -5.79 -1.18 15.79
N GLY A 296 -5.54 -2.43 16.16
CA GLY A 296 -6.23 -3.15 17.22
C GLY A 296 -5.27 -3.71 18.28
N LYS A 297 -5.84 -4.44 19.24
CA LYS A 297 -5.12 -5.22 20.25
C LYS A 297 -5.77 -6.58 20.43
N ASP A 298 -5.21 -7.55 19.70
CA ASP A 298 -5.79 -8.87 19.55
C ASP A 298 -5.52 -9.74 20.77
N PHE A 299 -6.32 -10.80 20.91
CA PHE A 299 -6.23 -11.73 22.03
C PHE A 299 -6.15 -13.17 21.56
N ILE A 300 -5.48 -14.01 22.36
CA ILE A 300 -5.51 -15.47 22.26
C ILE A 300 -6.32 -15.98 23.47
N PHE A 301 -7.34 -16.79 23.22
CA PHE A 301 -8.14 -17.42 24.27
C PHE A 301 -7.99 -18.94 24.15
N ALA A 302 -7.40 -19.58 25.16
CA ALA A 302 -7.23 -21.01 25.24
C ALA A 302 -8.36 -21.66 26.05
N HIS A 303 -8.94 -22.72 25.53
CA HIS A 303 -9.80 -23.63 26.30
C HIS A 303 -8.93 -24.71 26.96
N GLU A 304 -9.40 -25.36 28.03
CA GLU A 304 -8.63 -26.42 28.71
C GLU A 304 -8.31 -27.64 27.83
N SER A 305 -9.07 -27.82 26.74
CA SER A 305 -8.85 -28.88 25.75
C SER A 305 -7.88 -28.52 24.64
N ALA A 306 -7.24 -27.35 24.71
CA ALA A 306 -6.37 -26.88 23.64
C ALA A 306 -4.98 -27.51 23.76
N ASP A 307 -4.29 -27.66 22.62
CA ASP A 307 -2.93 -28.20 22.57
C ASP A 307 -1.92 -27.13 23.08
N PRO A 308 -1.15 -27.42 24.16
CA PRO A 308 -0.22 -26.45 24.73
C PRO A 308 0.86 -26.00 23.75
N VAL A 309 1.39 -26.90 22.92
CA VAL A 309 2.48 -26.61 21.98
C VAL A 309 1.98 -25.71 20.86
N VAL A 310 0.76 -25.95 20.37
CA VAL A 310 0.12 -25.10 19.37
C VAL A 310 -0.12 -23.70 19.93
N ILE A 311 -0.63 -23.60 21.16
CA ILE A 311 -0.88 -22.31 21.81
C ILE A 311 0.42 -21.53 22.02
N ALA A 312 1.45 -22.16 22.59
CA ALA A 312 2.73 -21.52 22.81
C ALA A 312 3.35 -21.00 21.51
N THR A 313 3.30 -21.82 20.45
CA THR A 313 3.79 -21.44 19.11
C THR A 313 3.00 -20.26 18.55
N ALA A 314 1.67 -20.31 18.61
CA ALA A 314 0.81 -19.23 18.13
C ALA A 314 1.04 -17.93 18.90
N ALA A 315 1.17 -18.01 20.23
CA ALA A 315 1.43 -16.86 21.09
C ALA A 315 2.76 -16.18 20.77
N ILE A 316 3.84 -16.97 20.67
CA ILE A 316 5.17 -16.46 20.33
C ILE A 316 5.13 -15.74 18.98
N ARG A 317 4.54 -16.36 17.95
CA ARG A 317 4.52 -15.77 16.61
C ARG A 317 3.61 -14.55 16.54
N ALA A 318 2.39 -14.63 17.05
CA ALA A 318 1.41 -13.55 16.97
C ALA A 318 1.80 -12.31 17.79
N ALA A 319 2.49 -12.49 18.93
CA ALA A 319 2.92 -11.38 19.77
C ALA A 319 4.26 -10.76 19.32
N TYR A 320 5.20 -11.58 18.82
CA TYR A 320 6.60 -11.13 18.63
C TYR A 320 7.09 -11.09 17.19
N GLU A 321 6.39 -11.71 16.22
CA GLU A 321 6.76 -11.51 14.81
C GLU A 321 6.65 -10.03 14.43
N TYR A 322 7.66 -9.54 13.72
CA TYR A 322 7.84 -8.13 13.42
C TYR A 322 7.77 -7.23 14.67
N GLN A 323 8.31 -7.72 15.79
CA GLN A 323 8.36 -7.03 17.08
C GLN A 323 6.97 -6.57 17.58
N GLY A 324 5.91 -7.29 17.22
CA GLY A 324 4.53 -6.93 17.58
C GLY A 324 4.00 -5.69 16.84
N GLN A 325 4.67 -5.23 15.78
CA GLN A 325 4.30 -4.02 15.02
C GLN A 325 3.32 -4.34 13.87
N LYS A 326 2.44 -5.31 14.07
CA LYS A 326 1.31 -5.62 13.17
C LYS A 326 0.03 -4.99 13.74
N CYS A 327 -0.88 -4.58 12.87
CA CYS A 327 -2.20 -4.08 13.30
C CYS A 327 -2.99 -5.13 14.10
N SER A 328 -2.71 -6.41 13.84
CA SER A 328 -3.32 -7.62 14.42
C SER A 328 -2.42 -8.37 15.41
N ALA A 329 -1.39 -7.72 15.96
CA ALA A 329 -0.49 -8.39 16.90
C ALA A 329 -1.24 -8.78 18.19
N ALA A 330 -1.12 -10.04 18.59
CA ALA A 330 -1.69 -10.53 19.85
C ALA A 330 -1.01 -9.84 21.04
N SER A 331 -1.80 -9.17 21.87
CA SER A 331 -1.28 -8.40 23.03
C SER A 331 -1.86 -8.88 24.35
N ARG A 332 -2.79 -9.83 24.32
CA ARG A 332 -3.42 -10.45 25.49
C ARG A 332 -3.57 -11.94 25.26
N MET A 333 -3.38 -12.72 26.30
CA MET A 333 -3.56 -14.17 26.26
C MET A 333 -4.27 -14.64 27.52
N TYR A 334 -5.30 -15.46 27.34
CA TYR A 334 -6.13 -15.99 28.41
C TYR A 334 -5.99 -17.50 28.40
N VAL A 335 -5.41 -18.07 29.45
CA VAL A 335 -5.10 -19.51 29.57
C VAL A 335 -5.70 -20.04 30.87
N PRO A 336 -6.39 -21.19 30.86
CA PRO A 336 -6.90 -21.79 32.07
C PRO A 336 -5.76 -22.31 32.93
N GLN A 337 -5.96 -22.28 34.25
CA GLN A 337 -4.95 -22.73 35.22
C GLN A 337 -4.53 -24.20 34.98
N SER A 338 -5.45 -25.05 34.49
CA SER A 338 -5.20 -26.45 34.16
C SER A 338 -4.20 -26.66 33.02
N LEU A 339 -3.97 -25.65 32.18
CA LEU A 339 -3.11 -25.72 30.99
C LEU A 339 -1.83 -24.86 31.15
N TRP A 340 -1.79 -23.95 32.12
CA TRP A 340 -0.73 -22.95 32.26
C TRP A 340 0.65 -23.54 32.54
N SER A 341 0.77 -24.66 33.26
CA SER A 341 2.07 -25.29 33.52
C SER A 341 2.67 -25.96 32.28
N ASP A 342 1.82 -26.30 31.31
CA ASP A 342 2.18 -27.10 30.14
C ASP A 342 2.38 -26.23 28.88
N THR A 343 1.96 -24.96 28.92
CA THR A 343 2.02 -23.96 27.84
C THR A 343 3.27 -23.11 27.94
#